data_AF-A0A527FLF7-F1
#
_entry.id   AF-A0A527FLF7-F1
#
_cell.length_a   1.000
_cell.length_b   1.000
_cell.length_c   1.000
_cell.angle_alpha   90.00
_cell.angle_beta   90.00
_cell.angle_gamma   90.00
#
_symmetry.space_group_name_H-M   'P 1'
#
loop_
_entity.id
_entity.type
_entity.pdbx_description
1 polymer ?
#
loop_
_entity_poly.entity_id
_entity_poly.type
_entity_poly.pdbx_seq_one_letter_code
_entity_poly.pdbx_strand_id
1 'polypeptide(L)' 'MKVALDTNVLAYAEGVNGAEKRDIVLELLRNLPQEAAVIPVQVLGELYNVLVRKAGRPPVEARDAL' A
#
# COMPACT_ATOMS: atom_id res chain seq x y z
N MET A 1 19.32 -7.79 -5.15
CA MET A 1 18.88 -7.40 -3.80
C MET A 1 17.36 -7.33 -3.80
N LYS A 2 16.68 -7.82 -2.75
CA LYS A 2 15.21 -7.73 -2.62
C LYS A 2 14.84 -6.50 -1.79
N VAL A 3 13.67 -5.91 -2.04
CA VAL A 3 13.12 -4.76 -1.31
C VAL A 3 11.74 -5.13 -0.80
N ALA A 4 11.58 -5.10 0.53
CA ALA A 4 10.28 -5.32 1.16
C ALA A 4 9.49 -4.01 1.20
N LEU A 5 8.22 -4.05 0.81
CA LEU A 5 7.31 -2.91 0.90
C LEU A 5 6.68 -2.83 2.29
N ASP A 6 6.82 -1.67 2.94
CA ASP A 6 6.16 -1.36 4.21
C ASP A 6 4.70 -0.96 4.00
N THR A 7 3.88 -1.10 5.05
CA THR A 7 2.47 -0.73 5.04
C THR A 7 2.23 0.73 4.67
N ASN A 8 3.11 1.66 5.07
CA ASN A 8 2.94 3.06 4.73
C ASN A 8 3.01 3.31 3.22
N VAL A 9 3.90 2.61 2.52
CA VAL A 9 4.04 2.71 1.06
C VAL A 9 2.73 2.28 0.40
N LEU A 10 2.20 1.12 0.78
CA LEU A 10 0.94 0.63 0.20
C LEU A 10 -0.26 1.51 0.58
N ALA A 11 -0.33 1.98 1.83
CA ALA A 11 -1.39 2.87 2.27
C ALA A 11 -1.38 4.21 1.51
N TYR A 12 -0.21 4.77 1.27
CA TYR A 12 -0.10 5.99 0.46
C TYR A 12 -0.47 5.74 -1.00
N ALA A 13 -0.07 4.60 -1.59
CA ALA A 13 -0.48 4.20 -2.94
C ALA A 13 -2.02 4.06 -3.07
N GLU A 14 -2.69 3.63 -2.01
CA GLU A 14 -4.15 3.60 -1.87
C GLU A 14 -4.79 4.98 -1.65
N GLY A 15 -4.01 6.06 -1.64
CA GLY A 15 -4.49 7.44 -1.43
C GLY A 15 -4.70 7.83 0.03
N VAL A 16 -4.31 6.99 0.99
CA VAL A 16 -4.42 7.32 2.41
C VAL A 16 -3.48 8.48 2.73
N ASN A 17 -4.01 9.54 3.35
CA ASN A 17 -3.33 10.82 3.62
C ASN A 17 -3.07 11.70 2.37
N GLY A 18 -3.88 11.54 1.31
CA GLY A 18 -3.99 12.53 0.22
C GLY A 18 -3.22 12.17 -1.05
N ALA A 19 -3.54 12.88 -2.13
CA ALA A 19 -3.03 12.60 -3.47
C ALA A 19 -1.53 12.88 -3.62
N GLU A 20 -0.98 13.87 -2.92
CA GLU A 20 0.46 14.21 -3.00
C GLU A 20 1.35 13.02 -2.61
N LYS A 21 1.08 12.39 -1.46
CA LYS A 21 1.83 11.22 -1.00
C LYS A 21 1.63 10.02 -1.92
N ARG A 22 0.42 9.85 -2.44
CA ARG A 22 0.11 8.80 -3.40
C ARG A 22 0.97 8.93 -4.64
N ASP A 23 1.00 10.12 -5.23
CA ASP A 23 1.65 10.34 -6.51
C ASP A 23 3.18 10.12 -6.39
N ILE A 24 3.80 10.59 -5.28
CA ILE A 24 5.21 10.32 -4.96
C ILE A 24 5.48 8.81 -4.84
N VAL A 25 4.61 8.09 -4.14
CA VAL A 25 4.82 6.65 -3.93
C VAL A 25 4.57 5.84 -5.20
N LEU A 26 3.58 6.21 -6.01
CA LEU A 26 3.35 5.57 -7.30
C LEU A 26 4.53 5.78 -8.24
N GLU A 27 5.16 6.96 -8.24
CA GLU A 27 6.41 7.20 -8.97
C GLU A 27 7.55 6.31 -8.46
N LEU A 28 7.73 6.19 -7.15
CA LEU A 28 8.72 5.29 -6.56
C LEU A 28 8.49 3.83 -6.99
N LEU A 29 7.25 3.34 -6.88
CA LEU A 29 6.90 1.95 -7.19
C LEU A 29 7.05 1.62 -8.69
N ARG A 30 6.77 2.57 -9.58
CA ARG A 30 6.99 2.39 -11.04
C ARG A 30 8.46 2.19 -11.40
N ASN A 31 9.37 2.73 -10.58
CA ASN A 31 10.81 2.60 -10.80
C ASN A 31 11.42 1.36 -10.09
N LEU A 32 10.63 0.61 -9.30
CA LEU A 32 11.09 -0.58 -8.60
C LEU A 32 10.94 -1.81 -9.52
N PRO A 33 12.03 -2.57 -9.79
CA PRO A 33 11.91 -3.82 -10.53
C PRO A 33 10.97 -4.80 -9.83
N GLN A 34 10.01 -5.35 -10.56
CA GLN A 34 8.97 -6.20 -9.99
C GLN A 34 9.56 -7.46 -9.34
N GLU A 35 10.64 -8.00 -9.90
CA GLU A 35 11.33 -9.18 -9.38
C GLU A 35 12.11 -8.87 -8.10
N ALA A 36 12.37 -7.59 -7.81
CA ALA A 36 13.02 -7.15 -6.58
C ALA A 36 12.00 -6.87 -5.46
N ALA A 37 10.75 -6.54 -5.81
CA ALA A 37 9.70 -6.21 -4.85
C ALA A 37 9.19 -7.45 -4.09
N VAL A 38 9.02 -7.30 -2.78
CA VAL A 38 8.42 -8.31 -1.90
C VAL A 38 7.37 -7.62 -1.04
N ILE A 39 6.18 -8.21 -0.97
CA ILE A 39 5.13 -7.79 -0.03
C ILE A 39 5.10 -8.81 1.11
N PRO A 40 5.53 -8.44 2.33
CA PRO A 40 5.37 -9.31 3.48
C PRO A 40 3.90 -9.62 3.75
N VAL A 41 3.56 -10.86 4.10
CA VAL A 41 2.16 -11.24 4.38
C VAL A 41 1.53 -10.42 5.52
N GLN A 42 2.33 -10.01 6.51
CA GLN A 42 1.89 -9.15 7.61
C GLN A 42 1.37 -7.79 7.11
N VAL A 43 2.06 -7.21 6.11
CA VAL A 43 1.72 -5.91 5.53
C VAL A 43 0.34 -5.93 4.88
N LEU A 44 -0.12 -7.08 4.36
CA LEU A 44 -1.49 -7.24 3.84
C LEU A 44 -2.54 -7.03 4.93
N GLY A 45 -2.33 -7.62 6.11
CA GLY A 45 -3.25 -7.47 7.25
C GLY A 45 -3.21 -6.07 7.86
N GLU A 46 -2.02 -5.47 7.91
CA GLU A 46 -1.87 -4.08 8.35
C GLU A 46 -2.56 -3.10 7.39
N LEU A 47 -2.36 -3.27 6.08
CA LEU A 47 -3.01 -2.45 5.05
C LEU A 47 -4.52 -2.54 5.16
N TYR A 48 -5.09 -3.75 5.25
CA TYR A 48 -6.52 -3.95 5.47
C TYR A 48 -7.02 -3.16 6.70
N ASN A 49 -6.32 -3.27 7.83
CA ASN A 49 -6.69 -2.53 9.04
C ASN A 49 -6.62 -1.01 8.86
N VAL A 50 -5.63 -0.51 8.13
CA VAL A 50 -5.51 0.92 7.80
C VAL A 50 -6.68 1.37 6.91
N LEU A 51 -7.01 0.61 5.86
CA LEU A 51 -8.08 0.95 4.94
C LEU A 51 -9.46 0.96 5.64
N VAL A 52 -9.73 -0.01 6.51
CA VAL A 52 -11.00 -0.06 7.25
C VAL A 52 -11.06 1.01 8.34
N ARG A 53 -10.04 1.08 9.22
CA ARG A 53 -10.13 1.92 10.43
C ARG A 53 -9.79 3.37 10.17
N LYS A 54 -8.77 3.64 9.34
CA LYS A 54 -8.28 5.00 9.09
C LYS A 54 -8.89 5.62 7.85
N ALA A 55 -9.00 4.87 6.76
CA ALA A 55 -9.59 5.38 5.52
C ALA A 55 -11.11 5.22 5.46
N GLY A 56 -11.72 4.50 6.42
CA GLY A 56 -13.18 4.33 6.52
C GLY A 56 -13.78 3.51 5.38
N ARG A 57 -12.97 2.73 4.66
CA ARG A 57 -13.46 1.89 3.55
C ARG A 57 -14.32 0.74 4.10
N PRO A 58 -15.40 0.35 3.40
CA PRO A 58 -16.10 -0.89 3.67
C PRO A 58 -15.13 -2.09 3.67
N PRO A 59 -15.30 -3.06 4.61
CA PRO A 59 -14.46 -4.27 4.66
C PRO A 59 -14.31 -5.01 3.33
N VAL A 60 -15.37 -5.06 2.52
CA VAL A 60 -15.33 -5.72 1.21
C VAL A 60 -14.40 -4.99 0.23
N GLU A 61 -14.43 -3.67 0.21
CA GLU A 61 -13.54 -2.85 -0.63
C GLU A 61 -12.09 -2.91 -0.12
N ALA A 62 -11.89 -2.98 1.20
CA ALA A 62 -10.56 -3.10 1.78
C ALA A 62 -9.91 -4.48 1.54
N ARG A 63 -10.70 -5.54 1.42
CA ARG A 63 -10.21 -6.89 1.10
C ARG A 63 -9.74 -7.01 -0.35
N ASP A 64 -10.42 -6.32 -1.25
CA ASP A 64 -10.16 -6.38 -2.69
C ASP A 64 -9.14 -5.29 -3.13
N ALA A 65 -8.58 -4.55 -2.17
CA ALA A 65 -7.49 -3.60 -2.39
C ALA A 65 -6.15 -4.33 -2.67
N LEU A 66 -5.27 -3.66 -3.42
CA LEU A 66 -4.07 -4.13 -4.15
C LEU A 66 -4.29 -4.35 -5.66
#